data_AF-A0A964IGH4-F1
#
_entry.id   AF-A0A964IGH4-F1
#
_cell.length_a   1.000
_cell.length_b   1.000
_cell.length_c   1.000
_cell.angle_alpha   90.00
_cell.angle_beta   90.00
_cell.angle_gamma   90.00
#
_symmetry.space_group_name_H-M   'P 1'
#
loop_
_entity.id
_entity.type
_entity.pdbx_description
1 polymer ?
#
loop_
_entity_poly.entity_id
_entity_poly.type
_entity_poly.pdbx_seq_one_letter_code
_entity_poly.pdbx_strand_id
1 'polypeptide(L)' 'MTLICVEPGAPPVRESPEAAIEVLLTDGHDACELNFEGGFWMDYPWAERLGVLAQAAGIVLSVHAPLFG' A
#
# COMPACT_ATOMS: atom_id res chain seq x y z
N MET A 1 -1.19 -13.68 -14.25
CA MET A 1 0.10 -12.97 -14.24
C MET A 1 -0.05 -11.88 -13.21
N THR A 2 0.72 -11.92 -12.13
CA THR A 2 0.63 -10.97 -11.02
C THR A 2 1.41 -9.71 -11.36
N LEU A 3 0.80 -8.55 -11.12
CA LEU A 3 1.41 -7.24 -11.35
C LEU A 3 1.64 -6.57 -10.00
N ILE A 4 2.90 -6.54 -9.58
CA ILE A 4 3.30 -6.05 -8.26
C ILE A 4 3.66 -4.57 -8.36
N CYS A 5 3.06 -3.73 -7.50
CA CYS A 5 3.52 -2.38 -7.25
C CYS A 5 4.69 -2.44 -6.24
N VAL A 6 5.86 -1.97 -6.65
CA VAL A 6 7.07 -1.91 -5.81
C VAL A 6 7.52 -0.46 -5.74
N GLU A 7 7.44 0.13 -4.55
CA GLU A 7 8.00 1.45 -4.27
C GLU A 7 9.54 1.45 -4.53
N PRO A 8 10.10 2.42 -5.28
CA PRO A 8 9.56 3.76 -5.56
C PRO A 8 8.92 3.91 -6.96
N GLY A 9 8.44 2.83 -7.59
CA GLY A 9 7.92 2.82 -8.97
C GLY A 9 6.46 3.28 -9.15
N ALA A 10 5.66 3.38 -8.09
CA ALA A 10 4.31 3.96 -8.03
C ALA A 10 3.90 4.09 -6.55
N PRO A 11 3.06 5.08 -6.20
CA PRO A 11 3.03 5.72 -4.88
C PRO A 11 2.35 4.86 -3.80
N PRO A 12 2.46 5.22 -2.50
CA PRO A 12 1.28 5.28 -1.68
C PRO A 12 0.68 6.68 -1.92
N VAL A 13 -0.48 6.76 -2.56
CA VAL A 13 -1.34 7.94 -2.34
C VAL A 13 -1.59 7.98 -0.82
N ARG A 14 -0.97 8.94 -0.12
CA ARG A 14 -0.96 8.98 1.36
C ARG A 14 -2.17 9.73 1.91
N GLU A 15 -2.95 10.35 1.03
CA GLU A 15 -4.13 11.14 1.33
C GLU A 15 -5.21 10.31 2.02
N SER A 16 -5.45 9.07 1.56
CA SER A 16 -6.37 8.13 2.20
C SER A 16 -6.12 6.68 1.77
N PRO A 17 -6.54 5.70 2.58
CA PRO A 17 -6.53 4.28 2.19
C PRO A 17 -7.33 4.02 0.91
N GLU A 18 -8.47 4.69 0.74
CA GLU A 18 -9.32 4.56 -0.45
C GLU A 18 -8.59 4.95 -1.73
N ALA A 19 -7.89 6.09 -1.70
CA ALA A 19 -7.19 6.60 -2.87
C ALA A 19 -5.98 5.71 -3.22
N ALA A 20 -5.31 5.13 -2.21
CA ALA A 20 -4.24 4.16 -2.44
C ALA A 20 -4.77 2.91 -3.19
N ILE A 21 -5.92 2.38 -2.80
CA ILE A 21 -6.53 1.22 -3.46
C ILE A 21 -7.05 1.56 -4.86
N GLU A 22 -7.62 2.75 -5.05
CA GLU A 22 -8.09 3.21 -6.37
C GLU A 22 -6.96 3.24 -7.41
N VAL A 23 -5.77 3.72 -7.02
CA VAL A 23 -4.59 3.71 -7.89
C VAL A 23 -4.17 2.28 -8.25
N LEU A 24 -4.05 1.40 -7.24
CA LEU A 24 -3.65 0.01 -7.48
C LEU A 24 -4.62 -0.72 -8.42
N LEU A 25 -5.93 -0.51 -8.26
CA LEU A 25 -6.94 -1.09 -9.14
C LEU A 25 -6.89 -0.51 -10.56
N THR A 26 -6.71 0.81 -10.67
CA THR A 26 -6.63 1.52 -11.96
C THR A 26 -5.43 1.02 -12.77
N ASP A 27 -4.31 0.78 -12.11
CA ASP A 27 -3.07 0.31 -12.72
C ASP A 27 -3.02 -1.22 -12.88
N GLY A 28 -4.02 -1.94 -12.35
CA GLY A 28 -4.18 -3.39 -12.51
C GLY A 28 -3.28 -4.23 -11.59
N HIS A 29 -2.84 -3.67 -10.46
CA HIS A 29 -2.02 -4.35 -9.48
C HIS A 29 -2.83 -5.32 -8.60
N ASP A 30 -2.29 -6.52 -8.37
CA ASP A 30 -2.83 -7.52 -7.43
C ASP A 30 -1.93 -7.72 -6.19
N ALA A 31 -0.80 -7.01 -6.13
CA ALA A 31 0.03 -6.91 -4.93
C ALA A 31 0.74 -5.54 -4.84
N CYS A 32 1.04 -5.09 -3.62
CA CYS A 32 1.74 -3.83 -3.35
C CYS A 32 2.70 -3.95 -2.16
N GLU A 33 3.94 -3.48 -2.33
CA GLU A 33 4.90 -3.27 -1.25
C GLU A 33 4.86 -1.83 -0.74
N LEU A 34 4.53 -1.65 0.54
CA LEU A 34 4.47 -0.35 1.21
C LEU A 34 5.84 0.02 1.78
N ASN A 35 6.38 1.18 1.36
CA ASN A 35 7.66 1.66 1.84
C ASN A 35 7.53 2.56 3.10
N PHE A 36 8.36 2.25 4.10
CA PHE A 36 8.54 3.06 5.30
C PHE A 36 10.00 3.49 5.52
N GLU A 37 10.87 3.48 4.49
CA GLU A 37 12.26 3.94 4.57
C GLU A 37 12.39 5.35 5.18
N GLY A 38 11.44 6.24 4.90
CA GLY A 38 11.35 7.59 5.47
C GLY A 38 10.72 7.68 6.87
N GLY A 39 10.46 6.54 7.51
CA GLY A 39 9.76 6.41 8.79
C GLY A 39 8.30 5.93 8.67
N PHE A 40 7.73 5.49 9.80
CA PHE A 40 6.32 5.14 9.89
C PHE A 40 5.44 6.38 9.74
N TRP A 41 4.73 6.46 8.62
CA TRP A 41 3.84 7.59 8.28
C TRP A 41 2.35 7.29 8.50
N MET A 42 2.02 6.02 8.73
CA MET A 42 0.66 5.50 8.82
C MET A 42 0.29 5.24 10.28
N ASP A 43 -0.89 5.70 10.70
CA ASP A 43 -1.45 5.35 12.01
C ASP A 43 -2.26 4.04 11.96
N TYR A 44 -2.64 3.53 13.13
CA TYR A 44 -3.37 2.27 13.23
C TYR A 44 -4.73 2.28 12.51
N PRO A 45 -5.60 3.31 12.67
CA PRO A 45 -6.86 3.37 11.92
C PRO A 45 -6.68 3.39 10.40
N TRP A 46 -5.68 4.12 9.90
CA TRP A 46 -5.35 4.15 8.47
C TRP A 46 -4.94 2.75 8.01
N ALA A 47 -4.02 2.09 8.75
CA ALA A 47 -3.52 0.75 8.41
C ALA A 47 -4.63 -0.31 8.39
N GLU A 48 -5.51 -0.29 9.41
CA GLU A 48 -6.66 -1.19 9.50
C GLU A 48 -7.59 -0.99 8.30
N ARG A 49 -7.88 0.27 7.95
CA ARG A 49 -8.73 0.60 6.82
C ARG A 49 -8.12 0.14 5.49
N LEU A 50 -6.82 0.35 5.28
CA LEU A 50 -6.13 -0.15 4.09
C LEU A 50 -6.22 -1.68 4.00
N GLY A 51 -5.98 -2.39 5.09
CA GLY A 51 -6.04 -3.86 5.12
C GLY A 51 -7.42 -4.40 4.73
N VAL A 52 -8.50 -3.81 5.25
CA VAL A 52 -9.88 -4.18 4.89
C VAL A 52 -10.15 -3.95 3.41
N LEU A 53 -9.75 -2.81 2.86
CA LEU A 53 -9.97 -2.48 1.45
C LEU A 53 -9.13 -3.36 0.52
N ALA A 54 -7.86 -3.60 0.84
CA ALA A 54 -6.99 -4.47 0.07
C ALA A 54 -7.51 -5.91 0.05
N GLN A 55 -7.98 -6.41 1.18
CA GLN A 55 -8.61 -7.73 1.26
C GLN A 55 -9.86 -7.81 0.36
N ALA A 56 -10.72 -6.78 0.41
CA ALA A 56 -11.92 -6.73 -0.43
C ALA A 56 -11.59 -6.64 -1.93
N ALA A 57 -10.49 -5.98 -2.28
CA ALA A 57 -9.99 -5.82 -3.64
C ALA A 57 -9.15 -7.00 -4.15
N GLY A 58 -8.80 -7.96 -3.28
CA GLY A 58 -7.92 -9.07 -3.62
C GLY A 58 -6.45 -8.67 -3.81
N ILE A 59 -6.02 -7.56 -3.21
CA ILE A 59 -4.64 -7.05 -3.28
C ILE A 59 -3.83 -7.56 -2.10
N VAL A 60 -2.68 -8.18 -2.37
CA VAL A 60 -1.74 -8.62 -1.33
C VAL A 60 -0.84 -7.46 -0.91
N LEU A 61 -0.72 -7.22 0.40
CA LEU A 61 0.14 -6.18 0.94
C LEU A 61 1.41 -6.78 1.55
N SER A 62 2.56 -6.17 1.23
CA SER A 62 3.84 -6.38 1.90
C SER A 62 4.29 -5.05 2.52
N VAL A 63 5.07 -5.13 3.59
CA VAL A 63 5.60 -3.95 4.29
C VAL A 63 7.12 -3.99 4.28
N HIS A 64 7.72 -2.94 3.71
CA HIS A 64 9.12 -2.62 3.87
C HIS A 64 9.29 -1.70 5.09
N ALA A 65 9.58 -2.29 6.24
CA ALA A 65 9.79 -1.54 7.48
C ALA A 65 11.04 -0.63 7.39
N PRO A 66 11.07 0.50 8.11
CA PRO A 66 12.28 1.31 8.19
C PRO A 66 13.41 0.49 8.82
N LEU A 67 14.62 0.59 8.28
CA LEU A 67 15.79 -0.11 8.82
C LEU A 67 16.24 0.46 10.17
N PHE A 68 15.89 1.72 10.48
CA PHE A 68 16.24 2.40 11.72
C PHE A 68 15.15 3.41 12.11
N GLY A 69 14.86 3.55 13.41
CA GLY A 69 13.89 4.49 13.98
C GLY A 69 14.49 5.29 15.12
#